data_AF-A0A7F5R1R3-F1
#
_entry.id   AF-A0A7F5R1R3-F1
#
_cell.length_a   1.000
_cell.length_b   1.000
_cell.length_c   1.000
_cell.angle_alpha   90.00
_cell.angle_beta   90.00
_cell.angle_gamma   90.00
#
_symmetry.space_group_name_H-M   'P 1'
#
loop_
_entity.id
_entity.type
_entity.pdbx_description
1 polymer ?
#
loop_
_entity_poly.entity_id
_entity_poly.type
_entity_poly.pdbx_seq_one_letter_code
_entity_poly.pdbx_strand_id
1 'polypeptide(L)'
;MTRKTALYFYLFEIVEYNFERKLQPSEYPHNLYIQNYSTATSTCLCIRKWLFSLSQELSLMNDTQATSYIFWQAVDEVNRGCIHAGERLYQLKALQDVTRATEYLKLARDLSGYGEVVFPHCPCDSRKEGHVIVSAGSKGFKLHACQEDGTLESQVVHLSWDCIRQWEVDDEAMAFCLRYDRPDKTPRWLKIYSPYYSYLLDCFERIVEENKWIDTGE
;
A
#
# COMPACT_ATOMS: atom_id res chain seq x y z
N MET A 1 -15.45 -16.04 -8.40
CA MET A 1 -15.52 -14.65 -7.90
C MET A 1 -16.77 -14.00 -8.46
N THR A 2 -17.59 -13.34 -7.64
CA THR A 2 -18.75 -12.58 -8.12
C THR A 2 -18.32 -11.30 -8.84
N ARG A 3 -19.18 -10.73 -9.70
CA ARG A 3 -18.90 -9.43 -10.34
C ARG A 3 -18.70 -8.32 -9.31
N LYS A 4 -19.46 -8.31 -8.21
CA LYS A 4 -19.31 -7.33 -7.13
C LYS A 4 -17.94 -7.46 -6.45
N THR A 5 -17.51 -8.68 -6.17
CA THR A 5 -16.21 -8.95 -5.55
C THR A 5 -15.04 -8.58 -6.47
N ALA A 6 -15.17 -8.80 -7.78
CA ALA A 6 -14.12 -8.48 -8.75
C ALA A 6 -13.79 -6.98 -8.82
N LEU A 7 -14.71 -6.10 -8.41
CA LEU A 7 -14.47 -4.65 -8.35
C LEU A 7 -13.41 -4.23 -7.32
N TYR A 8 -12.95 -5.14 -6.45
CA TYR A 8 -11.90 -4.88 -5.48
C TYR A 8 -10.53 -5.42 -5.91
N PHE A 9 -10.39 -5.92 -7.15
CA PHE A 9 -9.14 -6.46 -7.65
C PHE A 9 -8.78 -5.76 -8.96
N TYR A 10 -7.54 -5.28 -9.04
CA TYR A 10 -7.04 -4.53 -10.19
C TYR A 10 -5.74 -5.11 -10.69
N LEU A 11 -5.34 -4.69 -11.88
CA LEU A 11 -4.07 -5.03 -12.48
C LEU A 11 -3.00 -4.03 -12.01
N PHE A 12 -1.84 -4.57 -11.66
CA PHE A 12 -0.69 -3.82 -11.16
C PHE A 12 0.54 -4.15 -12.00
N GLU A 13 1.42 -3.17 -12.12
CA GLU A 13 2.76 -3.34 -12.66
C GLU A 13 3.71 -3.60 -11.50
N ILE A 14 4.52 -4.66 -11.62
CA ILE A 14 5.62 -4.95 -10.73
C ILE A 14 6.80 -4.11 -11.22
N VAL A 15 7.13 -3.06 -10.47
CA VAL A 15 8.18 -2.11 -10.85
C VAL A 15 9.52 -2.54 -10.26
N GLU A 16 9.51 -2.94 -8.99
CA GLU A 16 10.69 -3.43 -8.28
C GLU A 16 10.31 -4.59 -7.34
N TYR A 17 11.31 -5.28 -6.79
CA TYR A 17 11.06 -6.47 -5.96
C TYR A 17 10.08 -6.22 -4.81
N ASN A 18 10.05 -5.02 -4.22
CA ASN A 18 9.16 -4.65 -3.11
C ASN A 18 8.14 -3.57 -3.45
N PHE A 19 7.97 -3.22 -4.72
CA PHE A 19 7.05 -2.16 -5.13
C PHE A 19 6.27 -2.48 -6.39
N GLU A 20 4.96 -2.22 -6.31
CA GLU A 20 4.00 -2.42 -7.39
C GLU A 20 3.08 -1.20 -7.44
N ARG A 21 2.64 -0.82 -8.64
CA ARG A 21 1.70 0.28 -8.81
C ARG A 21 0.46 -0.17 -9.57
N LYS A 22 -0.70 0.38 -9.21
CA LYS A 22 -1.94 0.12 -9.94
C LYS A 22 -1.82 0.71 -11.35
N LEU A 23 -2.23 -0.05 -12.36
CA LEU A 23 -2.31 0.49 -13.72
C LEU A 23 -3.38 1.58 -13.80
N GLN A 24 -3.09 2.60 -14.59
CA GLN A 24 -4.04 3.64 -14.97
C GLN A 24 -4.94 3.15 -16.10
N PRO A 25 -6.17 3.69 -16.22
CA PRO A 25 -7.10 3.30 -17.29
C PRO A 25 -6.58 3.56 -18.71
N SER A 26 -5.64 4.50 -18.86
CA SER A 26 -4.99 4.83 -20.13
C SER A 26 -3.82 3.90 -20.49
N GLU A 27 -3.37 3.06 -19.56
CA GLU A 27 -2.24 2.15 -19.77
C GLU A 27 -2.70 0.82 -20.39
N TYR A 28 -1.89 0.32 -21.33
CA TYR A 28 -2.16 -0.93 -22.03
C TYR A 28 -1.27 -2.05 -21.47
N PRO A 29 -1.84 -3.07 -20.79
CA PRO A 29 -1.05 -4.14 -20.16
C PRO A 29 -0.08 -4.84 -21.11
N HIS A 30 -0.50 -5.05 -22.36
CA HIS A 30 0.33 -5.68 -23.38
C HIS A 30 1.59 -4.86 -23.72
N ASN A 31 1.49 -3.52 -23.73
CA ASN A 31 2.63 -2.66 -24.01
C ASN A 31 3.65 -2.72 -22.86
N LEU A 32 3.17 -2.68 -21.60
CA LEU A 32 4.03 -2.84 -20.43
C LEU A 32 4.74 -4.20 -20.43
N TYR A 33 4.02 -5.26 -20.80
CA TYR A 33 4.59 -6.60 -20.89
C TYR A 33 5.69 -6.70 -21.96
N ILE A 34 5.48 -6.15 -23.15
CA ILE A 34 6.48 -6.15 -24.22
C ILE A 34 7.72 -5.33 -23.84
N GLN A 35 7.53 -4.17 -23.21
CA GLN A 35 8.65 -3.32 -22.77
C GLN A 35 9.54 -4.02 -21.73
N ASN A 36 8.96 -4.86 -20.89
CA ASN A 36 9.66 -5.61 -19.86
C ASN A 36 10.05 -7.05 -20.29
N TYR A 37 9.81 -7.43 -21.56
CA TYR A 37 9.99 -8.82 -22.02
C TYR A 37 11.43 -9.35 -21.90
N SER A 38 12.42 -8.45 -21.94
CA SER A 38 13.84 -8.80 -21.80
C SER A 38 14.34 -8.79 -20.35
N THR A 39 13.48 -8.50 -19.38
CA THR A 39 13.84 -8.51 -17.96
C THR A 39 13.97 -9.96 -17.44
N ALA A 40 14.75 -10.15 -16.37
CA ALA A 40 14.97 -11.47 -15.78
C ALA A 40 13.76 -12.02 -14.99
N THR A 41 12.71 -11.22 -14.80
CA THR A 41 11.51 -11.61 -14.06
C THR A 41 10.53 -12.34 -14.96
N SER A 42 9.82 -13.32 -14.41
CA SER A 42 8.86 -14.14 -15.16
C SER A 42 7.60 -13.38 -15.59
N THR A 43 7.30 -12.25 -14.95
CA THR A 43 6.18 -11.35 -15.27
C THR A 43 6.45 -9.97 -14.69
N CYS A 44 5.91 -8.93 -15.32
CA CYS A 44 5.86 -7.56 -14.80
C CYS A 44 4.44 -7.14 -14.41
N LEU A 45 3.46 -8.06 -14.46
CA LEU A 45 2.06 -7.79 -14.15
C LEU A 45 1.55 -8.74 -13.08
N CYS A 46 0.72 -8.23 -12.17
CA CYS A 46 0.04 -9.01 -11.14
C CYS A 46 -1.37 -8.48 -10.86
N ILE A 47 -2.22 -9.34 -10.29
CA ILE A 47 -3.53 -8.93 -9.77
C ILE A 47 -3.38 -8.74 -8.27
N ARG A 48 -3.77 -7.57 -7.76
CA ARG A 48 -3.81 -7.29 -6.33
C ARG A 48 -5.17 -6.76 -5.91
N LYS A 49 -5.48 -6.98 -4.64
CA LYS A 49 -6.61 -6.34 -3.96
C LYS A 49 -6.37 -4.82 -3.90
N TRP A 50 -7.31 -4.03 -4.41
CA TRP A 50 -7.40 -2.58 -4.27
C TRP A 50 -8.50 -2.23 -3.27
N LEU A 51 -8.21 -2.53 -2.01
CA LEU A 51 -9.12 -2.35 -0.89
C LEU A 51 -8.31 -2.24 0.41
N PHE A 52 -8.49 -1.16 1.15
CA PHE A 52 -7.76 -0.81 2.36
C PHE A 52 -8.58 -1.03 3.65
N SER A 53 -9.91 -0.93 3.54
CA SER A 53 -10.86 -1.16 4.62
C SER A 53 -10.93 -2.63 4.99
N LEU A 54 -10.52 -2.94 6.22
CA LEU A 54 -10.53 -4.31 6.73
C LEU A 54 -11.96 -4.85 6.91
N SER A 55 -12.91 -4.00 7.31
CA SER A 55 -14.32 -4.41 7.45
C SER A 55 -14.90 -4.81 6.10
N GLN A 56 -14.63 -4.02 5.05
CA GLN A 56 -15.05 -4.34 3.70
C GLN A 56 -14.36 -5.60 3.19
N GLU A 57 -13.07 -5.79 3.46
CA GLU A 57 -12.35 -7.00 3.07
C GLU A 57 -12.95 -8.26 3.72
N LEU A 58 -13.29 -8.18 5.01
CA LEU A 58 -13.93 -9.29 5.73
C LEU A 58 -15.28 -9.68 5.11
N SER A 59 -16.03 -8.72 4.55
CA SER A 59 -17.28 -9.03 3.83
C SER A 59 -17.07 -9.86 2.55
N LEU A 60 -15.86 -9.85 1.98
CA LEU A 60 -15.51 -10.63 0.78
C LEU A 60 -15.16 -12.09 1.09
N MET A 61 -15.01 -12.46 2.36
CA MET A 61 -14.49 -13.77 2.77
C MET A 61 -15.41 -14.96 2.44
N ASN A 62 -16.68 -14.69 2.13
CA ASN A 62 -17.61 -15.71 1.64
C ASN A 62 -17.33 -16.12 0.17
N ASP A 63 -16.56 -15.33 -0.58
CA ASP A 63 -16.12 -15.67 -1.94
C ASP A 63 -14.77 -16.41 -1.89
N THR A 64 -14.80 -17.73 -2.09
CA THR A 64 -13.62 -18.60 -1.97
C THR A 64 -12.47 -18.18 -2.88
N GLN A 65 -12.77 -17.63 -4.07
CA GLN A 65 -11.73 -17.18 -4.99
C GLN A 65 -11.09 -15.89 -4.49
N ALA A 66 -11.87 -14.94 -3.97
CA ALA A 66 -11.33 -13.71 -3.38
C ALA A 66 -10.50 -13.99 -2.13
N THR A 67 -10.98 -14.88 -1.26
CA THR A 67 -10.21 -15.35 -0.09
C THR A 67 -8.87 -15.96 -0.51
N SER A 68 -8.84 -16.76 -1.57
CA SER A 68 -7.60 -17.33 -2.12
C SER A 68 -6.64 -16.25 -2.64
N TYR A 69 -7.14 -15.26 -3.41
CA TYR A 69 -6.30 -14.15 -3.87
C TYR A 69 -5.72 -13.32 -2.72
N ILE A 70 -6.53 -12.97 -1.73
CA ILE A 70 -6.10 -12.18 -0.57
C ILE A 70 -5.09 -12.98 0.28
N PHE A 71 -5.30 -14.29 0.42
CA PHE A 71 -4.36 -15.19 1.08
C PHE A 71 -2.99 -15.21 0.37
N TRP A 72 -2.96 -15.48 -0.93
CA TRP A 72 -1.69 -15.56 -1.66
C TRP A 72 -0.98 -14.20 -1.76
N GLN A 73 -1.74 -13.11 -1.84
CA GLN A 73 -1.18 -11.76 -1.72
C GLN A 73 -0.53 -11.54 -0.36
N ALA A 74 -1.19 -11.87 0.75
CA ALA A 74 -0.62 -11.73 2.10
C ALA A 74 0.62 -12.62 2.31
N VAL A 75 0.61 -13.84 1.75
CA VAL A 75 1.78 -14.74 1.77
C VAL A 75 2.97 -14.11 1.06
N ASP A 76 2.76 -13.56 -0.13
CA ASP A 76 3.79 -12.87 -0.90
C ASP A 76 4.33 -11.64 -0.14
N GLU A 77 3.45 -10.81 0.39
CA GLU A 77 3.81 -9.60 1.15
C GLU A 77 4.57 -9.91 2.46
N VAL A 78 4.27 -11.03 3.13
CA VAL A 78 5.08 -11.54 4.26
C VAL A 78 6.45 -11.99 3.78
N ASN A 79 6.54 -12.72 2.66
CA ASN A 79 7.82 -13.21 2.13
C ASN A 79 8.74 -12.07 1.68
N ARG A 80 8.17 -10.99 1.16
CA ARG A 80 8.86 -9.76 0.73
C ARG A 80 9.22 -8.82 1.89
N GLY A 81 8.68 -9.08 3.08
CA GLY A 81 8.90 -8.24 4.26
C GLY A 81 8.04 -6.98 4.33
N CYS A 82 7.08 -6.80 3.42
CA CYS A 82 6.10 -5.72 3.47
C CYS A 82 5.21 -5.86 4.72
N ILE A 83 4.81 -7.10 5.05
CA ILE A 83 4.15 -7.44 6.30
C ILE A 83 5.19 -7.96 7.29
N HIS A 84 5.32 -7.27 8.42
CA HIS A 84 6.32 -7.56 9.44
C HIS A 84 5.86 -8.69 10.36
N ALA A 85 6.26 -9.92 10.04
CA ALA A 85 5.85 -11.11 10.78
C ALA A 85 6.49 -11.27 12.17
N GLY A 86 7.72 -10.80 12.36
CA GLY A 86 8.45 -10.95 13.63
C GLY A 86 8.41 -12.39 14.17
N GLU A 87 8.05 -12.55 15.44
CA GLU A 87 7.95 -13.86 16.11
C GLU A 87 6.85 -14.76 15.52
N ARG A 88 5.86 -14.21 14.82
CA ARG A 88 4.75 -14.95 14.21
C ARG A 88 5.12 -15.61 12.87
N LEU A 89 6.34 -15.40 12.36
CA LEU A 89 6.78 -15.93 11.06
C LEU A 89 6.65 -17.46 10.98
N TYR A 90 7.09 -18.19 12.02
CA TYR A 90 6.99 -19.65 12.04
C TYR A 90 5.53 -20.14 11.99
N GLN A 91 4.63 -19.45 12.69
CA GLN A 91 3.21 -19.77 12.69
C GLN A 91 2.59 -19.52 11.30
N LEU A 92 2.92 -18.39 10.65
CA LEU A 92 2.49 -18.10 9.28
C LEU A 92 3.00 -19.14 8.29
N LYS A 93 4.26 -19.57 8.39
CA LYS A 93 4.82 -20.63 7.52
C LYS A 93 4.08 -21.95 7.67
N ALA A 94 3.71 -22.35 8.88
CA ALA A 94 2.90 -23.55 9.11
C ALA A 94 1.47 -23.43 8.54
N LEU A 95 0.96 -22.20 8.43
CA LEU A 95 -0.37 -21.86 7.91
C LEU A 95 -0.39 -21.62 6.40
N GLN A 96 0.74 -21.73 5.69
CA GLN A 96 0.89 -21.40 4.27
C GLN A 96 0.28 -22.46 3.34
N ASP A 97 -0.99 -22.78 3.56
CA ASP A 97 -1.85 -23.64 2.74
C ASP A 97 -3.18 -22.91 2.52
N VAL A 98 -3.67 -22.86 1.27
CA VAL A 98 -4.91 -22.14 0.93
C VAL A 98 -6.15 -22.69 1.65
N THR A 99 -6.15 -23.97 2.03
CA THR A 99 -7.22 -24.56 2.86
C THR A 99 -7.27 -23.97 4.26
N ARG A 100 -6.18 -23.35 4.72
CA ARG A 100 -6.02 -22.66 6.00
C ARG A 100 -6.04 -21.14 5.87
N ALA A 101 -6.50 -20.62 4.72
CA ALA A 101 -6.48 -19.20 4.40
C ALA A 101 -7.14 -18.33 5.49
N THR A 102 -8.25 -18.77 6.08
CA THR A 102 -8.94 -18.02 7.14
C THR A 102 -8.07 -17.82 8.37
N GLU A 103 -7.35 -18.86 8.82
CA GLU A 103 -6.45 -18.80 9.98
C GLU A 103 -5.21 -17.95 9.68
N TYR A 104 -4.62 -18.13 8.50
CA TYR A 104 -3.49 -17.33 8.04
C TYR A 104 -3.86 -15.84 8.00
N LEU A 105 -4.96 -15.50 7.34
CA LEU A 105 -5.39 -14.11 7.18
C LEU A 105 -5.78 -13.48 8.50
N LYS A 106 -6.40 -14.23 9.42
CA LYS A 106 -6.66 -13.75 10.78
C LYS A 106 -5.36 -13.31 11.47
N LEU A 107 -4.30 -14.10 11.34
CA LEU A 107 -2.99 -13.77 11.93
C LEU A 107 -2.33 -12.58 11.21
N ALA A 108 -2.38 -12.56 9.88
CA ALA A 108 -1.71 -11.56 9.06
C ALA A 108 -2.29 -10.15 9.24
N ARG A 109 -3.62 -10.02 9.40
CA ARG A 109 -4.32 -8.73 9.58
C ARG A 109 -3.91 -7.96 10.84
N ASP A 110 -3.41 -8.66 11.85
CA ASP A 110 -2.92 -8.06 13.09
C ASP A 110 -1.49 -7.50 12.97
N LEU A 111 -0.76 -7.86 11.90
CA LEU A 111 0.65 -7.49 11.74
C LEU A 111 0.83 -6.08 11.17
N SER A 112 1.98 -5.47 11.48
CA SER A 112 2.37 -4.18 10.93
C SER A 112 2.65 -4.30 9.43
N GLY A 113 2.11 -3.36 8.63
CA GLY A 113 2.24 -3.35 7.17
C GLY A 113 1.11 -4.07 6.43
N TYR A 114 0.25 -4.84 7.11
CA TYR A 114 -0.89 -5.47 6.43
C TYR A 114 -1.84 -4.42 5.87
N GLY A 115 -2.10 -4.48 4.56
CA GLY A 115 -2.96 -3.54 3.86
C GLY A 115 -2.36 -2.13 3.71
N GLU A 116 -1.04 -1.98 3.87
CA GLU A 116 -0.31 -0.76 3.58
C GLU A 116 0.40 -0.86 2.22
N VAL A 117 0.34 0.20 1.42
CA VAL A 117 1.20 0.36 0.24
C VAL A 117 2.46 1.08 0.69
N VAL A 118 3.62 0.46 0.49
CA VAL A 118 4.94 1.01 0.83
C VAL A 118 5.61 1.47 -0.46
N PHE A 119 6.01 2.73 -0.52
CA PHE A 119 6.63 3.33 -1.70
C PHE A 119 8.16 3.26 -1.60
N PRO A 120 8.89 3.30 -2.75
CA PRO A 120 10.33 3.45 -2.74
C PRO A 120 10.78 4.69 -1.97
N HIS A 121 11.98 4.64 -1.42
CA HIS A 121 12.52 5.76 -0.66
C HIS A 121 12.60 7.01 -1.55
N CYS A 122 12.29 8.17 -0.98
CA CYS A 122 12.27 9.43 -1.72
C CYS A 122 12.66 10.63 -0.83
N PRO A 123 13.16 11.72 -1.43
CA PRO A 123 13.35 12.98 -0.70
C PRO A 123 12.04 13.57 -0.18
N CYS A 124 12.11 14.34 0.91
CA CYS A 124 11.00 15.19 1.37
C CYS A 124 11.52 16.49 2.01
N ASP A 125 10.69 17.53 2.01
CA ASP A 125 11.05 18.86 2.54
C ASP A 125 11.12 18.94 4.08
N SER A 126 10.68 17.89 4.77
CA SER A 126 10.75 17.81 6.24
C SER A 126 12.12 17.37 6.77
N ARG A 127 13.02 16.91 5.88
CA ARG A 127 14.38 16.50 6.20
C ARG A 127 15.38 17.33 5.40
N LYS A 128 16.50 17.70 6.04
CA LYS A 128 17.62 18.37 5.36
C LYS A 128 18.52 17.39 4.61
N GLU A 129 18.68 16.19 5.15
CA GLU A 129 19.54 15.12 4.64
C GLU A 129 18.80 13.79 4.76
N GLY A 130 19.09 12.87 3.84
CA GLY A 130 18.45 11.55 3.76
C GLY A 130 17.07 11.57 3.10
N HIS A 131 16.47 10.39 3.02
CA HIS A 131 15.18 10.13 2.38
C HIS A 131 14.11 9.71 3.40
N VAL A 132 12.91 9.46 2.91
CA VAL A 132 11.83 8.80 3.65
C VAL A 132 11.29 7.64 2.83
N ILE A 133 10.93 6.55 3.50
CA ILE A 133 10.04 5.52 2.96
C ILE A 133 8.64 5.85 3.45
N VAL A 134 7.72 6.04 2.52
CA VAL A 134 6.34 6.41 2.84
C VAL A 134 5.43 5.19 2.74
N SER A 135 4.53 5.03 3.70
CA SER A 135 3.49 4.01 3.62
C SER A 135 2.11 4.59 3.87
N ALA A 136 1.13 4.14 3.09
CA ALA A 136 -0.27 4.56 3.19
C ALA A 136 -1.17 3.33 3.39
N GLY A 137 -2.04 3.38 4.40
CA GLY A 137 -3.06 2.36 4.62
C GLY A 137 -4.20 2.88 5.50
N SER A 138 -5.18 2.03 5.80
CA SER A 138 -6.38 2.45 6.57
C SER A 138 -6.06 2.99 7.97
N LYS A 139 -4.93 2.57 8.57
CA LYS A 139 -4.49 3.07 9.89
C LYS A 139 -3.83 4.46 9.85
N GLY A 140 -3.44 4.96 8.68
CA GLY A 140 -2.84 6.28 8.50
C GLY A 140 -1.72 6.30 7.47
N PHE A 141 -0.98 7.39 7.49
CA PHE A 141 0.18 7.64 6.66
C PHE A 141 1.46 7.63 7.51
N LYS A 142 2.53 6.98 7.04
CA LYS A 142 3.82 6.91 7.75
C LYS A 142 4.93 7.45 6.88
N LEU A 143 5.88 8.12 7.52
CA LEU A 143 7.18 8.47 6.97
C LEU A 143 8.26 7.86 7.84
N HIS A 144 8.97 6.88 7.31
CA HIS A 144 10.11 6.27 7.97
C HIS A 144 11.38 6.92 7.41
N ALA A 145 12.12 7.63 8.26
CA ALA A 145 13.43 8.17 7.90
C ALA A 145 14.37 7.05 7.43
N CYS A 146 15.09 7.30 6.35
CA CYS A 146 16.13 6.42 5.83
C CYS A 146 17.26 7.23 5.18
N GLN A 147 18.39 6.58 4.94
CA GLN A 147 19.47 7.15 4.14
C GLN A 147 19.09 7.19 2.65
N GLU A 148 19.94 7.82 1.83
CA GLU A 148 19.69 7.95 0.37
C GLU A 148 19.68 6.60 -0.37
N ASP A 149 20.22 5.55 0.24
CA ASP A 149 20.20 4.17 -0.25
C ASP A 149 19.03 3.33 0.30
N GLY A 150 18.12 3.95 1.07
CA GLY A 150 16.97 3.29 1.69
C GLY A 150 17.25 2.61 3.04
N THR A 151 18.48 2.70 3.57
CA THR A 151 18.80 2.16 4.89
C THR A 151 17.99 2.86 5.98
N LEU A 152 17.13 2.10 6.68
CA LEU A 152 16.21 2.63 7.69
C LEU A 152 16.92 3.27 8.88
N GLU A 153 16.39 4.39 9.35
CA GLU A 153 16.78 5.06 10.58
C GLU A 153 15.72 4.86 11.68
N SER A 154 15.99 5.27 12.91
CA SER A 154 15.05 5.08 14.03
C SER A 154 13.82 5.99 13.97
N GLN A 155 13.87 7.09 13.23
CA GLN A 155 12.81 8.09 13.24
C GLN A 155 11.65 7.67 12.35
N VAL A 156 10.46 7.53 12.95
CA VAL A 156 9.21 7.26 12.24
C VAL A 156 8.19 8.32 12.61
N VAL A 157 7.59 8.94 11.61
CA VAL A 157 6.49 9.88 11.77
C VAL A 157 5.21 9.20 11.31
N HIS A 158 4.23 9.11 12.21
CA HIS A 158 2.89 8.63 11.88
C HIS A 158 1.89 9.80 11.87
N LEU A 159 1.12 9.89 10.79
CA LEU A 159 0.04 10.83 10.59
C LEU A 159 -1.27 10.03 10.49
N SER A 160 -2.15 10.21 11.46
CA SER A 160 -3.48 9.63 11.41
C SER A 160 -4.37 10.40 10.42
N TRP A 161 -5.37 9.75 9.82
CA TRP A 161 -6.20 10.38 8.78
C TRP A 161 -6.94 11.63 9.27
N ASP A 162 -7.33 11.66 10.54
CA ASP A 162 -8.01 12.79 11.19
C ASP A 162 -7.12 14.03 11.35
N CYS A 163 -5.80 13.91 11.20
CA CYS A 163 -4.87 15.05 11.28
C CYS A 163 -4.53 15.64 9.91
N ILE A 164 -4.82 14.92 8.81
CA ILE A 164 -4.55 15.36 7.44
C ILE A 164 -5.75 16.18 6.95
N ARG A 165 -5.51 17.37 6.41
CA ARG A 165 -6.56 18.33 6.03
C ARG A 165 -6.66 18.59 4.54
N GLN A 166 -5.52 18.61 3.86
CA GLN A 166 -5.43 18.90 2.43
C GLN A 166 -4.34 18.04 1.84
N TRP A 167 -4.50 17.67 0.58
CA TRP A 167 -3.49 16.99 -0.22
C TRP A 167 -3.67 17.37 -1.68
N GLU A 168 -2.57 17.40 -2.40
CA GLU A 168 -2.52 17.72 -3.83
C GLU A 168 -1.26 17.14 -4.45
N VAL A 169 -1.22 17.12 -5.77
CA VAL A 169 -0.02 16.80 -6.53
C VAL A 169 0.54 18.06 -7.18
N ASP A 170 1.86 18.11 -7.25
CA ASP A 170 2.61 19.12 -7.98
C ASP A 170 3.33 18.41 -9.13
N ASP A 171 2.74 18.47 -10.33
CA ASP A 171 3.25 17.79 -11.53
C ASP A 171 4.62 18.35 -11.97
N GLU A 172 4.85 19.66 -11.82
CA GLU A 172 6.11 20.29 -12.20
C GLU A 172 7.26 19.82 -11.31
N ALA A 173 6.99 19.67 -10.00
CA ALA A 173 7.96 19.19 -9.04
C ALA A 173 7.99 17.66 -8.88
N MET A 174 7.12 16.92 -9.60
CA MET A 174 6.90 15.48 -9.43
C MET A 174 6.72 15.08 -7.96
N ALA A 175 5.78 15.75 -7.28
CA ALA A 175 5.65 15.65 -5.84
C ALA A 175 4.21 15.46 -5.38
N PHE A 176 4.06 14.76 -4.25
CA PHE A 176 2.84 14.70 -3.48
C PHE A 176 2.95 15.64 -2.28
N CYS A 177 1.97 16.52 -2.13
CA CYS A 177 1.92 17.53 -1.10
C CYS A 177 0.77 17.22 -0.15
N LEU A 178 1.00 17.30 1.16
CA LEU A 178 -0.08 17.19 2.15
C LEU A 178 0.07 18.21 3.26
N ARG A 179 -1.06 18.73 3.74
CA ARG A 179 -1.14 19.59 4.91
C ARG A 179 -1.75 18.82 6.07
N TYR A 180 -1.08 18.84 7.21
CA TYR A 180 -1.56 18.21 8.44
C TYR A 180 -1.46 19.15 9.63
N ASP A 181 -2.37 18.95 10.58
CA ASP A 181 -2.44 19.67 11.83
C ASP A 181 -2.00 18.73 12.96
N ARG A 182 -1.30 19.25 13.97
CA ARG A 182 -1.10 18.53 15.22
C ARG A 182 -1.57 19.39 16.38
N PRO A 183 -2.07 18.79 17.48
CA PRO A 183 -2.40 19.55 18.68
C PRO A 183 -1.23 20.45 19.06
N ASP A 184 -1.54 21.72 19.30
CA ASP A 184 -0.61 22.75 19.76
C ASP A 184 0.59 23.03 18.83
N LYS A 185 0.47 22.66 17.54
CA LYS A 185 1.47 23.01 16.52
C LYS A 185 0.82 23.75 15.37
N THR A 186 1.59 24.62 14.74
CA THR A 186 1.18 25.27 13.50
C THR A 186 0.94 24.20 12.43
N PRO A 187 -0.12 24.31 11.61
CA PRO A 187 -0.31 23.48 10.43
C PRO A 187 0.96 23.43 9.58
N ARG A 188 1.31 22.25 9.08
CA ARG A 188 2.51 22.06 8.25
C ARG A 188 2.14 21.45 6.93
N TRP A 189 2.76 21.99 5.88
CA TRP A 189 2.87 21.31 4.61
C TRP A 189 4.07 20.36 4.65
N LEU A 190 3.91 19.26 3.95
CA LEU A 190 4.92 18.24 3.71
C LEU A 190 4.87 17.95 2.21
N LYS A 191 6.03 18.04 1.56
CA LYS A 191 6.21 17.75 0.15
C LYS A 191 7.12 16.54 -0.01
N ILE A 192 6.64 15.55 -0.76
CA ILE A 192 7.28 14.24 -0.97
C ILE A 192 7.60 14.11 -2.45
N TYR A 193 8.87 14.06 -2.80
CA TYR A 193 9.34 14.10 -4.18
C TYR A 193 9.52 12.68 -4.70
N SER A 194 8.50 12.13 -5.37
CA SER A 194 8.48 10.73 -5.80
C SER A 194 7.98 10.63 -7.22
N PRO A 195 8.59 9.83 -8.11
CA PRO A 195 8.05 9.59 -9.45
C PRO A 195 6.67 8.91 -9.43
N TYR A 196 6.25 8.38 -8.26
CA TYR A 196 4.96 7.72 -8.07
C TYR A 196 3.94 8.62 -7.36
N TYR A 197 4.12 9.95 -7.40
CA TYR A 197 3.25 10.91 -6.71
C TYR A 197 1.76 10.78 -7.10
N SER A 198 1.45 10.50 -8.37
CA SER A 198 0.06 10.26 -8.80
C SER A 198 -0.51 8.97 -8.22
N TYR A 199 0.29 7.91 -8.09
CA TYR A 199 -0.16 6.67 -7.47
C TYR A 199 -0.34 6.82 -5.95
N LEU A 200 0.47 7.67 -5.31
CA LEU A 200 0.27 8.04 -3.92
C LEU A 200 -1.03 8.81 -3.72
N LEU A 201 -1.37 9.73 -4.63
CA LEU A 201 -2.69 10.38 -4.67
C LEU A 201 -3.83 9.37 -4.80
N ASP A 202 -3.76 8.44 -5.75
CA ASP A 202 -4.77 7.38 -5.93
C ASP A 202 -4.99 6.57 -4.63
N CYS A 203 -3.90 6.24 -3.91
CA CYS A 203 -3.99 5.55 -2.62
C CYS A 203 -4.71 6.41 -1.58
N PHE A 204 -4.36 7.70 -1.47
CA PHE A 204 -4.99 8.63 -0.53
C PHE A 204 -6.48 8.80 -0.80
N GLU A 205 -6.85 9.09 -2.04
CA GLU A 205 -8.24 9.28 -2.43
C GLU A 205 -9.06 8.03 -2.17
N ARG A 206 -8.51 6.86 -2.51
CA ARG A 206 -9.17 5.59 -2.24
C ARG A 206 -9.37 5.35 -0.75
N ILE A 207 -8.33 5.50 0.07
CA ILE A 207 -8.45 5.27 1.52
C ILE A 207 -9.47 6.23 2.15
N VAL A 208 -9.46 7.51 1.75
CA VAL A 208 -10.42 8.52 2.24
C VAL A 208 -11.84 8.21 1.79
N GLU A 209 -12.04 7.73 0.56
CA GLU A 209 -13.33 7.23 0.07
C GLU A 209 -13.81 6.05 0.93
N GLU A 210 -12.96 5.05 1.13
CA GLU A 210 -13.28 3.84 1.89
C GLU A 210 -13.58 4.11 3.37
N ASN A 211 -12.92 5.09 3.98
CA ASN A 211 -13.21 5.50 5.35
C ASN A 211 -14.64 6.03 5.52
N LYS A 212 -15.27 6.55 4.46
CA LYS A 212 -16.67 7.01 4.48
C LYS A 212 -17.67 5.86 4.36
N TRP A 213 -17.24 4.69 3.89
CA TRP A 213 -18.12 3.51 3.79
C TRP A 213 -18.51 2.95 5.16
N ILE A 214 -17.74 3.29 6.19
CA ILE A 214 -18.02 2.90 7.59
C ILE A 214 -19.27 3.64 8.12
N ASP A 215 -19.65 4.77 7.51
CA ASP A 215 -20.80 5.60 7.92
C ASP A 215 -22.14 5.22 7.27
N THR A 216 -22.18 4.32 6.30
CA THR A 216 -23.45 3.79 5.78
C THR A 216 -23.86 2.57 6.59
N GLY A 217 -24.38 2.81 7.78
CA GLY A 217 -25.14 1.83 8.57
C GLY A 217 -26.50 1.51 7.94
N GLU A 218 -26.51 1.20 6.65
CA GLU A 218 -27.66 0.64 5.92
C GLU A 218 -27.40 -0.81 5.51
#